data_AF-A0AA36C4K8-F1
#
_entry.id   AF-A0AA36C4K8-F1
#
_cell.length_a   1.000
_cell.length_b   1.000
_cell.length_c   1.000
_cell.angle_alpha   90.00
_cell.angle_beta   90.00
_cell.angle_gamma   90.00
#
_symmetry.space_group_name_H-M   'P 1'
#
loop_
_entity.id
_entity.type
_entity.pdbx_description
1 polymer ?
#
loop_
_entity_poly.entity_id
_entity_poly.type
_entity_poly.pdbx_seq_one_letter_code
_entity_poly.pdbx_strand_id
1 'polypeptide(L)'
;MRGYKICGGRGHGYTIDAHSKPTTHAPKPNTTHSAEHESDCAASPETAGPTTPKPHTGQATPTPPTNADATNAEPTKPDKTAQREPKTMTADLHFFVPGSPAPQGSKKHIGGGRMIESSAALKPWRNTISTVAHQALKDAGGQLETGAARLNLIFVMPRPKATPKSRTPPAVKRPDLDKLTRAVFDGITNILIADDSQITKLGASKVIADIGETPGVHITLRIEPTP
;
A
#
# COMPACT_ATOMS: atom_id res chain seq x y z
N MET A 1 -25.71 -4.22 16.92
CA MET A 1 -24.23 -4.17 16.80
C MET A 1 -23.71 -5.60 16.87
N ARG A 2 -23.21 -6.16 15.76
CA ARG A 2 -22.70 -7.54 15.74
C ARG A 2 -21.24 -7.51 16.18
N GLY A 3 -20.95 -8.05 17.36
CA GLY A 3 -19.59 -8.21 17.87
C GLY A 3 -18.89 -9.32 17.10
N TYR A 4 -17.76 -9.02 16.47
CA TYR A 4 -16.87 -10.04 15.92
C TYR A 4 -16.07 -10.65 17.09
N LYS A 5 -16.41 -11.89 17.42
CA LYS A 5 -15.66 -12.73 18.36
C LYS A 5 -14.56 -13.42 17.57
N ILE A 6 -13.31 -13.08 17.85
CA ILE A 6 -12.15 -13.73 17.21
C ILE A 6 -11.98 -15.10 17.88
N CYS A 7 -12.24 -16.17 17.14
CA CYS A 7 -11.96 -17.54 17.57
C CYS A 7 -10.44 -17.78 17.52
N GLY A 8 -9.86 -18.11 18.68
CA GLY A 8 -8.45 -18.51 18.79
C GLY A 8 -8.21 -19.86 18.12
N GLY A 9 -7.40 -19.85 17.06
CA GLY A 9 -6.87 -21.05 16.41
C GLY A 9 -5.55 -21.49 17.06
N ARG A 10 -5.51 -22.74 17.49
CA ARG A 10 -4.33 -23.46 18.02
C ARG A 10 -3.39 -23.90 16.88
N GLY A 11 -2.10 -24.00 17.19
CA GLY A 11 -1.04 -24.68 16.42
C GLY A 11 -0.21 -23.71 15.57
N HIS A 12 1.11 -23.61 15.68
CA HIS A 12 2.08 -24.70 15.79
C HIS A 12 3.27 -24.28 16.65
N GLY A 13 3.77 -25.22 17.44
CA GLY A 13 4.96 -25.07 18.26
C GLY A 13 6.23 -24.97 17.42
N TYR A 14 7.02 -23.93 17.68
CA TYR A 14 8.44 -23.92 17.36
C TYR A 14 9.21 -24.08 18.67
N THR A 15 9.83 -25.24 18.83
CA THR A 15 10.79 -25.53 19.89
C THR A 15 12.07 -24.76 19.59
N ILE A 16 12.45 -23.83 20.46
CA ILE A 16 13.78 -23.22 20.44
C ILE A 16 14.55 -23.76 21.64
N ASP A 17 15.55 -24.59 21.37
CA ASP A 17 16.52 -25.02 22.36
C ASP A 17 17.35 -23.80 22.80
N ALA A 18 17.16 -23.40 24.04
CA ALA A 18 17.99 -22.42 24.71
C ALA A 18 19.25 -23.10 25.21
N HIS A 19 20.45 -22.73 24.75
CA HIS A 19 21.69 -22.82 25.53
C HIS A 19 22.72 -21.79 25.03
N SER A 20 23.35 -21.10 26.00
CA SER A 20 24.58 -20.28 25.91
C SER A 20 24.43 -18.75 25.95
N LYS A 21 24.44 -18.20 27.18
CA LYS A 21 25.24 -17.00 27.55
C LYS A 21 26.60 -17.50 28.07
N PRO A 22 27.65 -16.68 28.33
CA PRO A 22 27.76 -15.20 28.36
C PRO A 22 28.91 -14.69 27.44
N THR A 23 29.20 -13.41 27.23
CA THR A 23 29.97 -12.53 28.14
C THR A 23 30.05 -11.08 27.59
N THR A 24 30.21 -10.17 28.55
CA THR A 24 30.46 -8.73 28.53
C THR A 24 31.65 -8.26 27.68
N HIS A 25 31.50 -7.15 26.95
CA HIS A 25 32.39 -5.99 27.09
C HIS A 25 31.82 -4.73 26.40
N ALA A 26 31.87 -3.62 27.13
CA ALA A 26 31.59 -2.27 26.65
C ALA A 26 32.91 -1.50 26.54
N PRO A 27 33.11 -0.67 25.51
CA PRO A 27 34.06 0.43 25.60
C PRO A 27 33.37 1.80 25.67
N LYS A 28 33.90 2.64 26.56
CA LYS A 28 33.56 4.05 26.81
C LYS A 28 34.06 4.98 25.68
N PRO A 29 33.54 6.22 25.60
CA PRO A 29 33.80 7.16 24.50
C PRO A 29 35.17 7.85 24.62
N ASN A 30 35.77 8.19 23.48
CA ASN A 30 36.92 9.09 23.42
C ASN A 30 36.52 10.45 22.82
N THR A 31 36.86 11.50 23.57
CA THR A 31 36.83 12.91 23.18
C THR A 31 38.13 13.24 22.45
N THR A 32 38.16 14.20 21.50
CA THR A 32 39.12 15.35 21.42
C THR A 32 39.09 16.05 20.05
N HIS A 33 38.87 17.39 20.11
CA HIS A 33 39.21 18.56 19.28
C HIS A 33 39.12 18.66 17.73
N SER A 34 38.34 19.69 17.32
CA SER A 34 38.64 20.91 16.54
C SER A 34 39.57 20.92 15.30
N ALA A 35 39.03 21.44 14.18
CA ALA A 35 39.60 22.40 13.18
C ALA A 35 38.82 22.23 11.86
N GLU A 36 37.95 23.16 11.44
CA GLU A 36 38.18 24.36 10.61
C GLU A 36 38.53 24.14 9.13
N HIS A 37 37.92 25.03 8.33
CA HIS A 37 38.26 25.51 6.97
C HIS A 37 37.68 24.84 5.71
N GLU A 38 36.73 25.60 5.13
CA GLU A 38 36.58 26.04 3.74
C GLU A 38 36.82 25.04 2.59
N SER A 39 35.78 24.87 1.75
CA SER A 39 35.97 24.44 0.36
C SER A 39 35.22 25.38 -0.57
N ASP A 40 35.99 26.20 -1.29
CA ASP A 40 35.56 27.00 -2.43
C ASP A 40 35.04 26.12 -3.56
N CYS A 41 33.90 26.53 -4.13
CA CYS A 41 33.37 26.03 -5.39
C CYS A 41 33.90 26.92 -6.53
N ALA A 42 34.59 26.33 -7.50
CA ALA A 42 34.96 27.02 -8.72
C ALA A 42 34.77 26.15 -9.98
N ALA A 43 34.23 26.82 -11.00
CA ALA A 43 34.46 26.66 -12.44
C ALA A 43 33.70 25.58 -13.25
N SER A 44 32.68 26.06 -13.98
CA SER A 44 32.34 25.63 -15.35
C SER A 44 33.50 25.90 -16.33
N PRO A 45 33.49 25.26 -17.51
CA PRO A 45 33.23 26.07 -18.72
C PRO A 45 32.34 25.43 -19.80
N GLU A 46 31.82 26.34 -20.64
CA GLU A 46 31.11 26.21 -21.94
C GLU A 46 31.85 25.29 -22.96
N THR A 47 31.31 24.80 -24.08
CA THR A 47 30.70 25.53 -25.22
C THR A 47 30.27 24.55 -26.36
N ALA A 48 29.35 25.02 -27.23
CA ALA A 48 29.23 24.77 -28.68
C ALA A 48 28.33 23.62 -29.23
N GLY A 49 27.28 24.00 -29.98
CA GLY A 49 26.43 23.15 -30.86
C GLY A 49 26.98 23.04 -32.29
N PRO A 50 26.17 23.13 -33.36
CA PRO A 50 24.96 22.41 -33.75
C PRO A 50 25.14 21.65 -35.09
N THR A 51 24.29 20.68 -35.47
CA THR A 51 24.00 20.40 -36.90
C THR A 51 22.81 19.45 -37.13
N THR A 52 21.89 19.90 -38.00
CA THR A 52 20.85 19.11 -38.69
C THR A 52 21.39 18.72 -40.08
N PRO A 53 20.87 17.66 -40.73
CA PRO A 53 20.00 17.89 -41.89
C PRO A 53 18.81 16.89 -42.06
N LYS A 54 17.77 17.35 -42.77
CA LYS A 54 16.58 16.63 -43.29
C LYS A 54 16.91 15.83 -44.59
N PRO A 55 15.92 15.42 -45.43
CA PRO A 55 14.97 14.30 -45.32
C PRO A 55 15.13 13.30 -46.51
N HIS A 56 14.41 12.19 -46.52
CA HIS A 56 14.21 11.41 -47.75
C HIS A 56 12.79 10.83 -47.85
N THR A 57 12.26 11.01 -49.05
CA THR A 57 10.93 10.76 -49.56
C THR A 57 10.83 9.34 -50.12
N GLY A 58 9.64 8.71 -50.09
CA GLY A 58 9.38 7.50 -50.86
C GLY A 58 7.99 6.89 -50.62
N GLN A 59 7.03 7.27 -51.46
CA GLN A 59 5.70 6.66 -51.62
C GLN A 59 5.79 5.31 -52.35
N ALA A 60 4.86 4.38 -52.10
CA ALA A 60 3.97 3.78 -53.12
C ALA A 60 3.11 2.63 -52.56
N THR A 61 1.79 2.77 -52.72
CA THR A 61 0.73 1.73 -52.72
C THR A 61 0.79 0.92 -54.04
N PRO A 62 0.23 -0.31 -54.10
CA PRO A 62 -1.12 -0.45 -54.69
C PRO A 62 -1.98 -1.66 -54.19
N THR A 63 -3.29 -1.53 -54.37
CA THR A 63 -4.37 -2.56 -54.36
C THR A 63 -5.03 -2.63 -55.76
N PRO A 64 -6.01 -3.49 -56.06
CA PRO A 64 -6.18 -4.95 -55.87
C PRO A 64 -6.47 -5.63 -57.25
N PRO A 65 -6.94 -6.89 -57.29
CA PRO A 65 -8.18 -7.08 -58.07
C PRO A 65 -9.26 -7.98 -57.42
N THR A 66 -10.48 -7.62 -57.81
CA THR A 66 -11.81 -8.22 -57.63
C THR A 66 -11.94 -9.61 -58.24
N ASN A 67 -12.78 -10.47 -57.62
CA ASN A 67 -13.72 -11.33 -58.34
C ASN A 67 -14.94 -11.64 -57.45
N ALA A 68 -16.10 -11.67 -58.10
CA ALA A 68 -17.43 -11.73 -57.52
C ALA A 68 -18.08 -13.10 -57.68
N ASP A 69 -19.08 -13.32 -56.80
CA ASP A 69 -20.38 -13.95 -57.05
C ASP A 69 -20.67 -15.36 -56.50
N ALA A 70 -21.96 -15.56 -56.22
CA ALA A 70 -22.72 -16.74 -55.78
C ALA A 70 -23.12 -16.84 -54.29
N THR A 71 -24.22 -16.14 -53.99
CA THR A 71 -25.41 -16.58 -53.21
C THR A 71 -25.45 -18.00 -52.62
N ASN A 72 -25.78 -18.12 -51.33
CA ASN A 72 -26.99 -18.85 -50.91
C ASN A 72 -27.37 -18.68 -49.42
N ALA A 73 -28.67 -18.42 -49.24
CA ALA A 73 -29.62 -18.67 -48.16
C ALA A 73 -29.17 -18.93 -46.70
N GLU A 74 -29.83 -18.17 -45.83
CA GLU A 74 -30.01 -18.31 -44.38
C GLU A 74 -30.54 -19.70 -43.96
N PRO A 75 -30.01 -20.23 -42.83
CA PRO A 75 -30.92 -20.71 -41.81
C PRO A 75 -30.55 -20.23 -40.40
N THR A 76 -31.61 -19.82 -39.72
CA THR A 76 -31.84 -19.45 -38.33
C THR A 76 -30.96 -20.12 -37.25
N LYS A 77 -30.52 -19.26 -36.30
CA LYS A 77 -29.94 -19.50 -34.96
C LYS A 77 -30.36 -20.82 -34.29
N PRO A 78 -29.47 -21.38 -33.46
CA PRO A 78 -29.76 -21.21 -32.04
C PRO A 78 -28.68 -20.42 -31.32
N ASP A 79 -29.18 -19.46 -30.55
CA ASP A 79 -28.48 -18.63 -29.60
C ASP A 79 -27.68 -19.49 -28.60
N LYS A 80 -26.36 -19.45 -28.71
CA LYS A 80 -25.45 -19.79 -27.61
C LYS A 80 -24.61 -18.58 -27.26
N THR A 81 -25.29 -17.49 -26.95
CA THR A 81 -24.76 -16.50 -26.01
C THR A 81 -24.72 -17.18 -24.63
N ALA A 82 -23.72 -18.04 -24.43
CA ALA A 82 -23.29 -18.38 -23.08
C ALA A 82 -22.69 -17.09 -22.51
N GLN A 83 -23.57 -16.24 -22.00
CA GLN A 83 -23.23 -15.16 -21.10
C GLN A 83 -22.45 -15.84 -19.96
N ARG A 84 -21.12 -15.79 -20.03
CA ARG A 84 -20.31 -15.88 -18.82
C ARG A 84 -20.66 -14.62 -18.06
N GLU A 85 -21.66 -14.73 -17.20
CA GLU A 85 -21.88 -13.75 -16.15
C GLU A 85 -20.50 -13.44 -15.55
N PRO A 86 -20.12 -12.15 -15.40
CA PRO A 86 -18.90 -11.83 -14.70
C PRO A 86 -19.05 -12.45 -13.32
N LYS A 87 -18.27 -13.50 -13.06
CA LYS A 87 -18.20 -14.14 -11.75
C LYS A 87 -17.78 -13.04 -10.79
N THR A 88 -18.75 -12.38 -10.16
CA THR A 88 -18.49 -11.34 -9.17
C THR A 88 -17.66 -12.03 -8.11
N MET A 89 -16.36 -11.71 -8.07
CA MET A 89 -15.46 -12.18 -7.05
C MET A 89 -15.91 -11.51 -5.75
N THR A 90 -16.87 -12.14 -5.09
CA THR A 90 -17.39 -11.80 -3.75
C THR A 90 -16.45 -12.32 -2.67
N ALA A 91 -15.18 -12.53 -3.01
CA ALA A 91 -14.15 -12.90 -2.05
C ALA A 91 -13.56 -11.61 -1.46
N ASP A 92 -13.74 -11.43 -0.16
CA ASP A 92 -13.09 -10.36 0.58
C ASP A 92 -11.56 -10.56 0.57
N LEU A 93 -10.82 -9.51 0.27
CA LEU A 93 -9.36 -9.51 0.40
C LEU A 93 -8.99 -9.12 1.83
N HIS A 94 -8.39 -10.07 2.56
CA HIS A 94 -7.96 -9.89 3.94
C HIS A 94 -6.45 -10.08 4.09
N PHE A 95 -5.77 -9.12 4.71
CA PHE A 95 -4.34 -9.24 4.99
C PHE A 95 -3.94 -8.38 6.20
N PHE A 96 -2.76 -8.67 6.73
CA PHE A 96 -2.17 -7.93 7.86
C PHE A 96 -0.90 -7.22 7.40
N VAL A 97 -0.81 -5.93 7.68
CA VAL A 97 0.39 -5.13 7.45
C VAL A 97 1.12 -4.96 8.78
N PRO A 98 2.29 -5.61 8.99
CA PRO A 98 3.07 -5.46 10.21
C PRO A 98 3.76 -4.09 10.26
N GLY A 99 3.95 -3.57 11.46
CA GLY A 99 4.71 -2.33 11.72
C GLY A 99 3.98 -1.39 12.67
N SER A 100 4.56 -0.23 12.95
CA SER A 100 3.90 0.76 13.83
C SER A 100 3.00 1.67 13.00
N PRO A 101 1.67 1.67 13.20
CA PRO A 101 0.78 2.57 12.47
C PRO A 101 1.18 4.03 12.69
N ALA A 102 1.48 4.73 11.60
CA ALA A 102 1.85 6.14 11.61
C ALA A 102 0.70 6.98 11.03
N PRO A 103 0.25 8.04 11.72
CA PRO A 103 -0.79 8.92 11.19
C PRO A 103 -0.28 9.69 9.99
N GLN A 104 -1.18 9.97 9.04
CA GLN A 104 -0.97 11.05 8.09
C GLN A 104 -0.89 12.37 8.88
N GLY A 105 0.23 13.08 8.78
CA GLY A 105 0.50 14.27 9.57
C GLY A 105 -0.14 15.52 8.97
N SER A 106 -0.14 16.59 9.76
CA SER A 106 -0.42 17.92 9.24
C SER A 106 0.84 18.46 8.57
N LYS A 107 0.69 19.16 7.45
CA LYS A 107 1.79 19.89 6.83
C LYS A 107 2.35 20.92 7.80
N LYS A 108 3.64 20.84 8.09
CA LYS A 108 4.37 21.83 8.88
C LYS A 108 4.95 22.87 7.93
N HIS A 109 4.63 24.14 8.13
CA HIS A 109 5.28 25.24 7.40
C HIS A 109 6.71 25.41 7.93
N ILE A 110 7.68 25.46 7.02
CA ILE A 110 9.11 25.63 7.34
C ILE A 110 9.68 26.98 6.88
N GLY A 111 8.81 27.94 6.53
CA GLY A 111 9.22 29.22 5.97
C GLY A 111 9.38 29.18 4.44
N GLY A 112 9.34 30.35 3.80
CA GLY A 112 9.53 30.47 2.35
C GLY A 112 8.44 29.80 1.51
N GLY A 113 7.21 29.65 2.03
CA GLY A 113 6.10 29.02 1.32
C GLY A 113 6.20 27.48 1.23
N ARG A 114 7.19 26.87 1.87
CA ARG A 114 7.41 25.42 1.85
C ARG A 114 6.69 24.74 3.01
N MET A 115 6.05 23.63 2.70
CA MET A 115 5.36 22.76 3.65
C MET A 115 5.98 21.37 3.62
N ILE A 116 6.33 20.81 4.78
CA ILE A 116 6.82 19.43 4.90
C ILE A 116 5.85 18.56 5.68
N GLU A 117 5.89 17.26 5.42
CA GLU A 117 5.17 16.28 6.22
C GLU A 117 5.69 16.28 7.67
N SER A 118 4.78 16.28 8.65
CA SER A 118 5.20 16.40 10.06
C SER A 118 5.72 15.09 10.65
N SER A 119 5.41 13.95 10.03
CA SER A 119 5.81 12.62 10.50
C SER A 119 6.82 11.96 9.56
N ALA A 120 8.06 11.81 10.02
CA ALA A 120 9.08 11.03 9.30
C ALA A 120 8.72 9.54 9.17
N ALA A 121 7.89 9.02 10.08
CA ALA A 121 7.49 7.62 10.11
C ALA A 121 6.41 7.26 9.05
N LEU A 122 5.75 8.27 8.46
CA LEU A 122 4.66 8.04 7.53
C LEU A 122 5.10 7.40 6.22
N LYS A 123 6.17 7.90 5.60
CA LYS A 123 6.63 7.39 4.29
C LYS A 123 7.03 5.90 4.37
N PRO A 124 7.86 5.47 5.35
CA PRO A 124 8.14 4.04 5.55
C PRO A 124 6.87 3.22 5.84
N TRP A 125 5.94 3.76 6.63
CA TRP A 125 4.69 3.07 6.93
C TRP A 125 3.83 2.83 5.68
N ARG A 126 3.67 3.85 4.82
CA ARG A 126 2.96 3.71 3.54
C ARG A 126 3.62 2.71 2.61
N ASN A 127 4.94 2.79 2.48
CA ASN A 127 5.67 1.84 1.65
C ASN A 127 5.42 0.40 2.10
N THR A 128 5.37 0.15 3.42
CA THR A 128 5.06 -1.17 3.97
C THR A 128 3.64 -1.61 3.62
N ILE A 129 2.65 -0.71 3.74
CA ILE A 129 1.27 -0.98 3.31
C ILE A 129 1.23 -1.34 1.83
N SER A 130 1.86 -0.53 0.97
CA SER A 130 1.89 -0.75 -0.47
C SER A 130 2.53 -2.09 -0.83
N THR A 131 3.69 -2.43 -0.25
CA THR A 131 4.36 -3.71 -0.50
C THR A 131 3.49 -4.90 -0.11
N VAL A 132 2.89 -4.88 1.07
CA VAL A 132 2.05 -5.98 1.55
C VAL A 132 0.75 -6.07 0.76
N ALA A 133 0.14 -4.94 0.39
CA ALA A 133 -1.07 -4.89 -0.42
C ALA A 133 -0.84 -5.43 -1.84
N HIS A 134 0.28 -5.07 -2.49
CA HIS A 134 0.68 -5.65 -3.78
C HIS A 134 0.79 -7.17 -3.69
N GLN A 135 1.46 -7.66 -2.64
CA GLN A 135 1.65 -9.09 -2.44
C GLN A 135 0.32 -9.81 -2.21
N ALA A 136 -0.55 -9.27 -1.35
CA ALA A 136 -1.86 -9.83 -1.08
C ALA A 136 -2.75 -9.88 -2.35
N LEU A 137 -2.73 -8.83 -3.17
CA LEU A 137 -3.46 -8.81 -4.43
C LEU A 137 -2.95 -9.87 -5.41
N LYS A 138 -1.62 -9.99 -5.54
CA LYS A 138 -0.97 -10.97 -6.40
C LYS A 138 -1.30 -12.40 -5.96
N ASP A 139 -1.25 -12.67 -4.66
CA ASP A 139 -1.55 -14.00 -4.10
C ASP A 139 -3.02 -14.38 -4.28
N ALA A 140 -3.92 -13.39 -4.26
CA ALA A 140 -5.34 -13.58 -4.58
C ALA A 140 -5.61 -13.74 -6.09
N GLY A 141 -4.62 -13.50 -6.96
CA GLY A 141 -4.81 -13.45 -8.41
C GLY A 141 -5.75 -12.33 -8.86
N GLY A 142 -5.89 -11.29 -8.04
CA GLY A 142 -6.78 -10.17 -8.28
C GLY A 142 -6.17 -9.10 -9.19
N GLN A 143 -6.99 -8.10 -9.51
CA GLN A 143 -6.59 -6.92 -10.28
C GLN A 143 -7.00 -5.66 -9.52
N LEU A 144 -6.51 -4.51 -9.97
CA LEU A 144 -6.90 -3.21 -9.42
C LEU A 144 -8.42 -3.04 -9.53
N GLU A 145 -9.07 -2.76 -8.41
CA GLU A 145 -10.52 -2.65 -8.35
C GLU A 145 -10.97 -1.23 -8.72
N THR A 146 -11.97 -1.13 -9.60
CA THR A 146 -12.55 0.16 -10.07
C THR A 146 -13.98 0.39 -9.61
N GLY A 147 -14.60 -0.63 -8.99
CA GLY A 147 -15.97 -0.57 -8.46
C GLY A 147 -16.07 0.01 -7.05
N ALA A 148 -17.30 0.12 -6.56
CA ALA A 148 -17.57 0.52 -5.18
C ALA A 148 -17.04 -0.54 -4.21
N ALA A 149 -16.36 -0.09 -3.16
CA ALA A 149 -15.75 -0.97 -2.18
C ALA A 149 -16.09 -0.56 -0.75
N ARG A 150 -16.02 -1.55 0.14
CA ARG A 150 -16.06 -1.40 1.59
C ARG A 150 -14.69 -1.71 2.17
N LEU A 151 -14.22 -0.84 3.04
CA LEU A 151 -12.98 -1.03 3.77
C LEU A 151 -13.26 -1.21 5.26
N ASN A 152 -12.65 -2.22 5.89
CA ASN A 152 -12.61 -2.36 7.33
C ASN A 152 -11.16 -2.42 7.82
N LEU A 153 -10.85 -1.57 8.80
CA LEU A 153 -9.51 -1.37 9.35
C LEU A 153 -9.49 -1.61 10.86
N ILE A 154 -8.57 -2.46 11.31
CA ILE A 154 -8.30 -2.66 12.73
C ILE A 154 -6.83 -2.36 12.97
N PHE A 155 -6.56 -1.21 13.58
CA PHE A 155 -5.20 -0.79 13.93
C PHE A 155 -4.78 -1.39 15.27
N VAL A 156 -3.70 -2.16 15.25
CA VAL A 156 -3.05 -2.71 16.44
C VAL A 156 -1.90 -1.78 16.81
N MET A 157 -2.13 -0.96 17.83
CA MET A 157 -1.19 0.08 18.27
C MET A 157 -0.08 -0.52 19.17
N PRO A 158 1.18 -0.06 19.06
CA PRO A 158 2.25 -0.52 19.94
C PRO A 158 1.89 -0.34 21.42
N ARG A 159 2.16 -1.36 22.24
CA ARG A 159 1.88 -1.31 23.68
C ARG A 159 2.79 -0.30 24.38
N PRO A 160 2.25 0.78 24.98
CA PRO A 160 3.07 1.68 25.78
C PRO A 160 3.71 0.95 26.96
N LYS A 161 4.94 1.31 27.32
CA LYS A 161 5.68 0.70 28.46
C LYS A 161 4.92 0.80 29.80
N ALA A 162 4.12 1.86 29.96
CA ALA A 162 3.32 2.11 31.16
C ALA A 162 2.00 1.32 31.20
N THR A 163 1.68 0.51 30.19
CA THR A 163 0.44 -0.26 30.15
C THR A 163 0.54 -1.46 31.10
N PRO A 164 -0.45 -1.68 32.00
CA PRO A 164 -0.44 -2.79 32.94
C PRO A 164 -0.29 -4.14 32.24
N LYS A 165 0.43 -5.12 32.82
CA LYS A 165 0.55 -6.46 32.22
C LYS A 165 -0.71 -7.31 32.37
N SER A 166 -1.59 -6.98 33.32
CA SER A 166 -2.79 -7.75 33.65
C SER A 166 -3.99 -7.47 32.74
N ARG A 167 -4.00 -6.36 32.01
CA ARG A 167 -5.10 -5.99 31.10
C ARG A 167 -4.64 -5.08 29.98
N THR A 168 -5.39 -5.06 28.89
CA THR A 168 -5.17 -4.16 27.76
C THR A 168 -6.23 -3.05 27.78
N PRO A 169 -5.88 -1.81 28.18
CA PRO A 169 -6.83 -0.71 28.21
C PRO A 169 -7.16 -0.22 26.79
N PRO A 170 -8.26 0.54 26.63
CA PRO A 170 -8.62 1.11 25.33
C PRO A 170 -7.55 2.04 24.76
N ALA A 171 -7.36 2.01 23.44
CA ALA A 171 -6.35 2.80 22.72
C ALA A 171 -6.77 4.28 22.56
N VAL A 172 -6.94 5.01 23.67
CA VAL A 172 -7.42 6.41 23.65
C VAL A 172 -6.36 7.43 23.26
N LYS A 173 -5.07 7.07 23.40
CA LYS A 173 -3.96 7.98 23.10
C LYS A 173 -3.84 8.22 21.59
N ARG A 174 -3.18 9.33 21.23
CA ARG A 174 -2.73 9.62 19.86
C ARG A 174 -1.97 8.41 19.30
N PRO A 175 -2.01 8.19 17.98
CA PRO A 175 -2.61 8.99 16.91
C PRO A 175 -4.14 8.94 16.78
N ASP A 176 -4.71 9.92 16.06
CA ASP A 176 -6.13 10.01 15.74
C ASP A 176 -6.51 8.96 14.68
N LEU A 177 -7.68 8.34 14.82
CA LEU A 177 -8.10 7.20 13.98
C LEU A 177 -8.28 7.60 12.51
N ASP A 178 -8.83 8.77 12.25
CA ASP A 178 -9.03 9.32 10.91
C ASP A 178 -7.69 9.52 10.17
N LYS A 179 -6.65 9.98 10.87
CA LYS A 179 -5.31 10.16 10.28
C LYS A 179 -4.62 8.85 9.97
N LEU A 180 -4.85 7.82 10.80
CA LEU A 180 -4.38 6.47 10.50
C LEU A 180 -5.08 5.93 9.26
N THR A 181 -6.40 6.09 9.17
CA THR A 181 -7.18 5.68 7.99
C THR A 181 -6.71 6.39 6.72
N ARG A 182 -6.47 7.70 6.77
CA ARG A 182 -5.92 8.45 5.64
C ARG A 182 -4.57 7.90 5.16
N ALA A 183 -3.70 7.52 6.08
CA ALA A 183 -2.41 6.90 5.72
C ALA A 183 -2.60 5.54 5.02
N VAL A 184 -3.65 4.79 5.37
CA VAL A 184 -3.99 3.53 4.70
C VAL A 184 -4.52 3.79 3.30
N PHE A 185 -5.45 4.74 3.11
CA PHE A 185 -5.93 5.12 1.78
C PHE A 185 -4.77 5.44 0.84
N ASP A 186 -3.90 6.37 1.25
CA ASP A 186 -2.71 6.73 0.46
C ASP A 186 -1.76 5.55 0.18
N GLY A 187 -1.78 4.51 1.02
CA GLY A 187 -0.95 3.31 0.88
C GLY A 187 -1.55 2.23 -0.02
N ILE A 188 -2.87 2.23 -0.25
CA ILE A 188 -3.59 1.22 -1.06
C ILE A 188 -4.07 1.77 -2.42
N THR A 189 -4.09 3.09 -2.59
CA THR A 189 -4.46 3.74 -3.86
C THR A 189 -3.47 3.40 -4.97
N ASN A 190 -3.97 3.18 -6.19
CA ASN A 190 -3.26 2.65 -7.36
C ASN A 190 -2.74 1.21 -7.19
N ILE A 191 -3.21 0.50 -6.17
CA ILE A 191 -2.77 -0.87 -5.84
C ILE A 191 -3.99 -1.77 -5.75
N LEU A 192 -4.81 -1.55 -4.72
CA LEU A 192 -6.03 -2.31 -4.47
C LEU A 192 -7.23 -1.60 -5.07
N ILE A 193 -7.25 -0.27 -4.96
CA ILE A 193 -8.29 0.61 -5.48
C ILE A 193 -7.63 1.68 -6.37
N ALA A 194 -8.32 2.13 -7.41
CA ALA A 194 -7.84 3.21 -8.27
C ALA A 194 -7.86 4.56 -7.54
N ASP A 195 -8.89 4.84 -6.75
CA ASP A 195 -9.07 6.10 -6.01
C ASP A 195 -9.78 5.89 -4.66
N ASP A 196 -9.56 6.80 -3.71
CA ASP A 196 -10.18 6.73 -2.38
C ASP A 196 -11.71 6.97 -2.42
N SER A 197 -12.20 7.66 -3.46
CA SER A 197 -13.61 7.88 -3.75
C SER A 197 -14.43 6.59 -3.93
N GLN A 198 -13.76 5.47 -4.24
CA GLN A 198 -14.40 4.16 -4.36
C GLN A 198 -14.84 3.58 -3.01
N ILE A 199 -14.26 4.04 -1.90
CA ILE A 199 -14.61 3.54 -0.56
C ILE A 199 -15.93 4.17 -0.10
N THR A 200 -17.03 3.48 -0.37
CA THR A 200 -18.39 3.95 -0.02
C THR A 200 -18.77 3.61 1.41
N LYS A 201 -18.09 2.62 2.03
CA LYS A 201 -18.38 2.15 3.38
C LYS A 201 -17.06 1.90 4.12
N LEU A 202 -16.88 2.57 5.25
CA LEU A 202 -15.66 2.48 6.06
C LEU A 202 -15.99 2.05 7.49
N GLY A 203 -15.32 0.99 7.95
CA GLY A 203 -15.19 0.64 9.36
C GLY A 203 -13.75 0.85 9.82
N ALA A 204 -13.53 1.53 10.94
CA ALA A 204 -12.19 1.72 11.48
C ALA A 204 -12.22 1.62 13.00
N SER A 205 -11.22 0.96 13.58
CA SER A 205 -11.03 0.87 15.03
C SER A 205 -9.55 0.78 15.37
N LYS A 206 -9.19 1.15 16.60
CA LYS A 206 -7.83 0.97 17.13
C LYS A 206 -7.86 0.28 18.49
N VAL A 207 -6.93 -0.65 18.67
CA VAL A 207 -6.70 -1.41 19.91
C VAL A 207 -5.23 -1.30 20.30
N ILE A 208 -4.91 -1.57 21.56
CA ILE A 208 -3.51 -1.68 21.99
C ILE A 208 -3.11 -3.16 21.80
N ALA A 209 -1.91 -3.39 21.29
CA ALA A 209 -1.35 -4.73 21.17
C ALA A 209 -1.36 -5.46 22.53
N ASP A 210 -1.79 -6.71 22.51
CA ASP A 210 -1.59 -7.64 23.60
C ASP A 210 -0.10 -7.97 23.78
N ILE A 211 0.23 -8.63 24.89
CA ILE A 211 1.63 -8.97 25.19
C ILE A 211 2.14 -9.96 24.15
N GLY A 212 3.12 -9.54 23.36
CA GLY A 212 3.70 -10.34 22.28
C GLY A 212 2.94 -10.26 20.95
N GLU A 213 1.84 -9.50 20.89
CA GLU A 213 1.14 -9.24 19.64
C GLU A 213 1.94 -8.25 18.78
N THR A 214 2.01 -8.53 17.48
CA THR A 214 2.72 -7.68 16.52
C THR A 214 1.87 -6.46 16.18
N PRO A 215 2.36 -5.22 16.36
CA PRO A 215 1.64 -4.03 15.92
C PRO A 215 1.47 -3.99 14.40
N GLY A 216 0.41 -3.32 13.95
CA GLY A 216 0.12 -3.20 12.52
C GLY A 216 -1.30 -2.79 12.22
N VAL A 217 -1.78 -3.16 11.04
CA VAL A 217 -3.19 -2.98 10.65
C VAL A 217 -3.70 -4.23 9.95
N HIS A 218 -4.87 -4.70 10.38
CA HIS A 218 -5.66 -5.66 9.60
C HIS A 218 -6.52 -4.88 8.62
N ILE A 219 -6.40 -5.24 7.34
CA ILE A 219 -7.12 -4.63 6.24
C ILE A 219 -8.06 -5.68 5.67
N THR A 220 -9.32 -5.30 5.50
CA THR A 220 -10.34 -6.09 4.81
C THR A 220 -10.98 -5.21 3.75
N LEU A 221 -10.79 -5.58 2.50
CA LEU A 221 -11.41 -4.94 1.35
C LEU A 221 -12.48 -5.86 0.78
N ARG A 222 -13.70 -5.36 0.67
CA ARG A 222 -14.82 -6.06 0.03
C ARG A 222 -15.31 -5.23 -1.15
N ILE A 223 -15.45 -5.88 -2.30
CA ILE A 223 -16.08 -5.27 -3.47
C ILE A 223 -17.59 -5.42 -3.33
N GLU A 224 -18.29 -4.29 -3.41
CA GLU A 224 -19.75 -4.28 -3.40
C GLU A 224 -20.22 -4.55 -4.83
N PRO A 225 -21.16 -5.50 -5.03
CA PRO A 225 -21.69 -5.76 -6.36
C PRO A 225 -22.34 -4.48 -6.90
N THR A 226 -22.08 -4.18 -8.17
CA THR A 226 -22.81 -3.12 -8.86
C THR A 226 -24.30 -3.50 -8.88
N PRO A 227 -25.21 -2.59 -8.46
CA PRO A 227 -26.64 -2.85 -8.45
C PRO A 227 -27.23 -3.06 -9.84
#